data_AF-A0A3M5U598-F1
#
_entry.id   AF-A0A3M5U598-F1
#
_cell.length_a   1.000
_cell.length_b   1.000
_cell.length_c   1.000
_cell.angle_alpha   90.00
_cell.angle_beta   90.00
_cell.angle_gamma   90.00
#
_symmetry.space_group_name_H-M   'P 1'
#
loop_
_entity.id
_entity.type
_entity.pdbx_description
1 polymer ?
#
loop_
_entity_poly.entity_id
_entity_poly.type
_entity_poly.pdbx_seq_one_letter_code
_entity_poly.pdbx_strand_id
1 'polypeptide(L)'
;MAIARALAMEPQVILFDEPTSALDPELVGEVLKTIRALAEENRTMVIVTHEMSFAREVANRVIFIDKGVIVEQGEAKALFANPQEERTRQFLERTRS
;
A
#
# COMPACT_ATOMS: atom_id res chain seq x y z
N MET A 1 -1.23 -17.81 -7.51
CA MET A 1 -2.55 -18.12 -8.12
C MET A 1 -3.70 -17.21 -7.67
N ALA A 2 -3.69 -16.59 -6.47
CA ALA A 2 -4.81 -15.77 -5.99
C ALA A 2 -5.10 -14.50 -6.82
N ILE A 3 -4.05 -13.73 -7.18
CA ILE A 3 -4.19 -12.48 -7.95
C ILE A 3 -4.79 -12.75 -9.33
N ALA A 4 -4.25 -13.74 -10.06
CA ALA A 4 -4.76 -14.12 -11.39
C ALA A 4 -6.25 -14.51 -11.37
N ARG A 5 -6.70 -15.24 -10.34
CA ARG A 5 -8.11 -15.59 -10.17
C ARG A 5 -8.99 -14.38 -9.89
N ALA A 6 -8.52 -13.44 -9.08
CA ALA A 6 -9.25 -12.20 -8.79
C ALA A 6 -9.38 -11.32 -10.06
N LEU A 7 -8.33 -11.25 -10.87
CA LEU A 7 -8.33 -10.46 -12.11
C LEU A 7 -9.22 -11.05 -13.21
N ALA A 8 -9.35 -12.37 -13.27
CA ALA A 8 -10.22 -13.05 -14.25
C ALA A 8 -11.71 -12.68 -14.13
N MET A 9 -12.12 -12.12 -12.99
CA MET A 9 -13.48 -11.65 -12.73
C MET A 9 -13.72 -10.19 -13.15
N GLU A 10 -12.70 -9.51 -13.70
CA GLU A 10 -12.74 -8.10 -14.11
C GLU A 10 -13.37 -7.17 -13.06
N PRO A 11 -12.92 -7.21 -11.79
CA PRO A 11 -13.57 -6.45 -10.73
C PRO A 11 -13.34 -4.94 -10.91
N GLN A 12 -14.36 -4.15 -10.55
CA GLN A 12 -14.26 -2.69 -10.54
C GLN A 12 -13.31 -2.17 -9.46
N VAL A 13 -13.15 -2.91 -8.35
CA VAL A 13 -12.27 -2.58 -7.24
C VAL A 13 -11.53 -3.84 -6.78
N ILE A 14 -10.22 -3.72 -6.56
CA ILE A 14 -9.38 -4.80 -6.04
C ILE A 14 -8.90 -4.43 -4.64
N LEU A 15 -9.11 -5.33 -3.68
CA LEU A 15 -8.62 -5.18 -2.32
C LEU A 15 -7.45 -6.13 -2.10
N PHE A 16 -6.34 -5.60 -1.61
CA PHE A 16 -5.18 -6.36 -1.18
C PHE A 16 -5.01 -6.18 0.32
N ASP A 17 -5.07 -7.29 1.05
CA ASP A 17 -4.85 -7.32 2.50
C ASP A 17 -3.48 -7.95 2.76
N GLU A 18 -2.50 -7.13 3.12
CA GLU A 18 -1.09 -7.49 3.34
C GLU A 18 -0.52 -8.52 2.34
N PRO A 19 -0.51 -8.22 1.03
CA PRO A 19 -0.28 -9.21 -0.03
C PRO A 19 1.12 -9.85 -0.01
N THR A 20 2.04 -9.32 0.79
CA THR A 20 3.44 -9.74 0.89
C THR A 20 3.81 -10.35 2.24
N SER A 21 2.96 -10.28 3.27
CA SER A 21 3.33 -10.64 4.65
C SER A 21 3.59 -12.13 4.87
N ALA A 22 2.98 -13.00 4.04
CA ALA A 22 3.13 -14.45 4.09
C ALA A 22 4.09 -15.01 3.03
N LEU A 23 4.89 -14.15 2.37
CA LEU A 23 5.78 -14.54 1.29
C LEU A 23 7.25 -14.52 1.72
N ASP A 24 8.01 -15.45 1.15
CA ASP A 24 9.47 -15.42 1.27
C ASP A 24 10.04 -14.13 0.65
N PRO A 25 11.12 -13.55 1.21
CA PRO A 25 11.70 -12.29 0.74
C PRO A 25 12.03 -12.24 -0.76
N GLU A 26 12.39 -13.39 -1.34
CA GLU A 26 12.71 -13.54 -2.76
C GLU A 26 11.48 -13.32 -3.67
N LEU A 27 10.27 -13.61 -3.18
CA LEU A 27 9.01 -13.52 -3.93
C LEU A 27 8.27 -12.20 -3.73
N VAL A 28 8.60 -11.44 -2.69
CA VAL A 28 8.00 -10.13 -2.40
C VAL A 28 8.12 -9.19 -3.61
N GLY A 29 9.29 -9.15 -4.23
CA GLY A 29 9.54 -8.28 -5.39
C GLY A 29 8.64 -8.58 -6.58
N GLU A 30 8.38 -9.85 -6.87
CA GLU A 30 7.52 -10.26 -7.99
C GLU A 30 6.06 -9.89 -7.77
N VAL A 31 5.57 -10.06 -6.54
CA VAL A 31 4.19 -9.70 -6.18
C VAL A 31 4.01 -8.19 -6.22
N LEU A 32 4.92 -7.42 -5.63
CA LEU A 32 4.87 -5.95 -5.71
C LEU A 32 4.93 -5.46 -7.15
N LYS A 33 5.76 -6.07 -8.01
CA LYS A 33 5.84 -5.75 -9.44
C LYS A 33 4.50 -5.98 -10.16
N THR A 34 3.81 -7.08 -9.84
CA THR A 34 2.49 -7.37 -10.40
C THR A 34 1.46 -6.34 -9.95
N ILE A 35 1.47 -5.97 -8.67
CA ILE A 35 0.53 -4.97 -8.13
C ILE A 35 0.80 -3.58 -8.75
N ARG A 36 2.05 -3.21 -8.99
CA ARG A 36 2.42 -1.97 -9.73
C ARG A 36 1.81 -1.94 -11.13
N ALA A 37 1.97 -3.02 -11.89
CA ALA A 37 1.42 -3.10 -13.24
C ALA A 37 -0.11 -2.91 -13.25
N LEU A 38 -0.80 -3.48 -12.26
CA LEU A 38 -2.26 -3.30 -12.12
C LEU A 38 -2.66 -1.86 -11.76
N ALA A 39 -1.83 -1.15 -10.98
CA ALA A 39 -2.07 0.25 -10.67
C ALA A 39 -1.87 1.16 -11.91
N GLU A 40 -0.92 0.82 -12.78
CA GLU A 40 -0.69 1.52 -14.06
C GLU A 40 -1.87 1.36 -15.04
N GLU A 41 -2.65 0.27 -14.93
CA GLU A 41 -3.87 0.05 -15.70
C GLU A 41 -5.07 0.91 -15.26
N ASN A 42 -4.89 1.89 -14.36
CA ASN A 42 -5.95 2.74 -13.79
C ASN A 42 -7.09 1.96 -13.11
N ARG A 43 -6.79 0.77 -12.56
CA ARG A 43 -7.76 0.03 -11.75
C ARG A 43 -7.91 0.67 -10.37
N THR A 44 -9.13 0.65 -9.82
CA THR A 44 -9.34 1.11 -8.45
C THR A 44 -8.84 0.05 -7.47
N MET A 45 -7.89 0.43 -6.62
CA MET A 45 -7.21 -0.50 -5.71
C MET A 45 -7.17 0.05 -4.28
N VAL A 46 -7.41 -0.82 -3.31
CA VAL A 46 -7.20 -0.56 -1.89
C VAL A 46 -6.18 -1.57 -1.39
N ILE A 47 -5.09 -1.09 -0.80
CA ILE A 47 -3.97 -1.93 -0.37
C ILE A 47 -3.68 -1.64 1.10
N VAL A 48 -3.75 -2.68 1.93
CA VAL A 48 -3.21 -2.68 3.29
C VAL A 48 -1.80 -3.22 3.23
N THR A 49 -0.82 -2.45 3.71
CA THR A 49 0.59 -2.86 3.64
C THR A 49 1.43 -2.15 4.69
N HIS A 50 2.52 -2.81 5.11
CA HIS A 50 3.60 -2.22 5.90
C HIS A 50 4.80 -1.79 5.03
N GLU A 51 4.77 -2.06 3.72
CA GLU A 51 5.83 -1.71 2.77
C GLU A 51 5.73 -0.22 2.34
N MET A 52 6.29 0.69 3.16
CA MET A 52 6.16 2.14 2.93
C MET A 52 6.80 2.62 1.63
N SER A 53 7.90 1.99 1.21
CA SER A 53 8.57 2.28 -0.08
C SER A 53 7.63 2.00 -1.26
N PHE A 54 6.88 0.90 -1.19
CA PHE A 54 5.90 0.54 -2.20
C PHE A 54 4.70 1.49 -2.18
N ALA A 55 4.13 1.76 -1.00
CA ALA A 55 3.01 2.69 -0.85
C ALA A 55 3.36 4.09 -1.39
N ARG A 56 4.59 4.57 -1.16
CA ARG A 56 5.07 5.86 -1.66
C ARG A 56 5.14 5.95 -3.18
N GLU A 57 5.39 4.83 -3.85
CA GLU A 57 5.60 4.79 -5.30
C GLU A 57 4.30 4.57 -6.07
N VAL A 58 3.36 3.81 -5.51
CA VAL A 58 2.13 3.38 -6.21
C VAL A 58 0.88 4.13 -5.75
N ALA A 59 0.79 4.52 -4.48
CA ALA A 59 -0.45 5.06 -3.94
C ALA A 59 -0.70 6.50 -4.40
N ASN A 60 -1.93 6.80 -4.79
CA ASN A 60 -2.37 8.19 -4.98
C ASN A 60 -2.74 8.84 -3.63
N ARG A 61 -3.38 8.07 -2.73
CA ARG A 61 -3.81 8.49 -1.39
C ARG A 61 -3.35 7.48 -0.35
N VAL A 62 -3.02 7.96 0.83
CA VAL A 62 -2.62 7.14 1.99
C VAL A 62 -3.50 7.48 3.17
N ILE A 63 -3.86 6.45 3.93
CA ILE A 63 -4.62 6.54 5.18
C ILE A 63 -3.78 5.86 6.25
N PHE A 64 -3.35 6.62 7.24
CA PHE A 64 -2.64 6.11 8.40
C PHE A 64 -3.63 5.85 9.53
N ILE A 65 -3.61 4.61 10.03
CA ILE A 65 -4.49 4.12 11.08
C ILE A 65 -3.64 3.70 12.26
N ASP A 66 -3.99 4.17 13.46
CA ASP A 66 -3.40 3.74 14.74
C ASP A 66 -4.53 3.54 15.74
N LYS A 67 -4.47 2.48 16.55
CA LYS A 67 -5.49 2.14 17.57
C LYS A 67 -6.94 2.13 17.04
N GLY A 68 -7.12 1.69 15.80
CA GLY A 68 -8.44 1.56 15.16
C GLY A 68 -9.08 2.89 14.73
N VAL A 69 -8.33 4.00 14.71
CA VAL A 69 -8.80 5.29 14.19
C VAL A 69 -7.93 5.78 13.05
N ILE A 70 -8.53 6.50 12.10
CA ILE A 70 -7.78 7.24 11.09
C ILE A 70 -7.12 8.41 11.80
N VAL A 71 -5.80 8.37 11.90
CA VAL A 71 -5.01 9.43 12.51
C VAL A 71 -4.69 10.51 11.48
N GLU A 72 -4.26 10.11 10.29
CA GLU A 72 -3.93 11.03 9.21
C GLU A 72 -4.29 10.43 7.86
N GLN A 73 -4.74 11.24 6.91
CA GLN A 73 -4.99 10.80 5.55
C GLN A 73 -4.75 11.95 4.56
N GLY A 74 -4.31 11.62 3.35
CA GLY A 74 -4.04 12.63 2.33
C GLY A 74 -3.45 12.05 1.05
N GLU A 75 -2.98 12.93 0.18
CA GLU A 75 -2.16 12.51 -0.96
C GLU A 75 -0.89 11.84 -0.46
N ALA A 76 -0.53 10.71 -1.08
CA ALA A 76 0.63 9.92 -0.65
C ALA A 76 1.91 10.76 -0.61
N LYS A 77 2.14 11.56 -1.66
CA LYS A 77 3.33 12.43 -1.76
C LYS A 77 3.40 13.44 -0.64
N ALA A 78 2.28 14.07 -0.28
CA ALA A 78 2.23 15.07 0.78
C ALA A 78 2.43 14.42 2.16
N LEU A 79 1.74 13.31 2.44
CA LEU A 79 1.80 12.62 3.73
C LEU A 79 3.20 12.04 3.99
N PHE A 80 3.86 11.45 2.98
CA PHE A 80 5.22 10.92 3.14
C PHE A 80 6.31 12.00 3.17
N ALA A 81 6.07 13.17 2.56
CA ALA A 81 7.05 14.25 2.54
C ALA A 81 6.96 15.17 3.76
N ASN A 82 5.73 15.47 4.21
CA ASN A 82 5.46 16.39 5.31
C ASN A 82 4.23 15.91 6.11
N PRO A 83 4.35 14.80 6.86
CA PRO A 83 3.28 14.34 7.75
C PRO A 83 2.96 15.41 8.80
N GLN A 84 1.69 15.68 9.02
CA GLN A 84 1.22 16.70 9.97
C GLN A 84 1.06 16.13 11.37
N GLU A 85 0.64 14.88 11.50
CA GLU A 85 0.42 14.26 12.81
C GLU A 85 1.73 13.70 13.38
N GLU A 86 1.96 13.99 14.66
CA GLU A 86 3.15 13.53 15.39
C GLU A 86 3.25 12.00 15.42
N ARG A 87 2.11 11.32 15.51
CA ARG A 87 2.04 9.86 15.48
C ARG A 87 2.46 9.29 14.13
N THR A 88 2.06 9.92 13.03
CA THR A 88 2.47 9.55 11.68
C THR A 88 3.97 9.74 11.48
N ARG A 89 4.54 10.87 11.96
CA ARG A 89 5.99 11.13 11.93
C ARG A 89 6.78 10.02 12.62
N GLN A 90 6.43 9.72 13.86
CA GLN A 90 7.10 8.69 14.66
C GLN A 90 7.02 7.31 14.01
N PHE A 91 5.89 6.99 13.36
CA PHE A 91 5.75 5.75 12.63
C PHE A 91 6.69 5.70 11.42
N LEU A 92 6.65 6.72 10.55
CA LEU A 92 7.47 6.78 9.34
C LEU A 92 8.98 6.81 9.63
N GLU A 93 9.40 7.41 10.75
CA GLU A 93 10.80 7.39 11.19
C GLU A 93 11.28 5.98 11.56
N ARG A 94 10.43 5.17 12.21
CA ARG A 94 10.78 3.79 12.58
C ARG A 94 10.88 2.88 11.36
N THR A 95 10.02 3.07 10.37
CA THR A 95 9.99 2.24 9.15
C THR A 95 11.03 2.66 8.11
N ARG A 96 11.82 3.71 8.39
CA ARG A 96 12.98 4.12 7.58
C ARG A 96 14.28 3.40 7.95
N SER A 97 14.29 2.61 9.04
CA SER A 97 15.45 1.86 9.54
C SER A 97 15.53 0.45 8.98
#